data_AF-A0AAE8J502-F1
#
_entry.id   AF-A0AAE8J502-F1
#
_cell.length_a   1.000
_cell.length_b   1.000
_cell.length_c   1.000
_cell.angle_alpha   90.00
_cell.angle_beta   90.00
_cell.angle_gamma   90.00
#
_symmetry.space_group_name_H-M   'P 1'
#
loop_
_entity.id
_entity.type
_entity.pdbx_description
1 polymer ?
#
loop_
_entity_poly.entity_id
_entity_poly.type
_entity_poly.pdbx_seq_one_letter_code
_entity_poly.pdbx_strand_id
1 'polypeptide(L)'
;MVTMKRVCYFIFLVLLTSVIYVEELLGVSNHYLAQHEMRFIVFDLIMWGLLLALLLVIYRRLSKANGPEVAVPVIKKLGIILLMLAASYLLNWFDQQWNPLALPQNQVVIDQRMQAAPYLTTIGNGLIAPTIEELLFRGLFFNFFFLKKTGFNGFLKIIVSGLIFGSMHELAINYNWLIYCAMGWILGATYYWTKDLKCSMILHALINLL
;
A
#
# COMPACT_ATOMS: atom_id res chain seq x y z
N MET A 1 -6.22 7.27 24.76
CA MET A 1 -5.40 6.05 24.87
C MET A 1 -5.75 5.14 23.70
N VAL A 2 -4.78 4.59 22.99
CA VAL A 2 -5.06 3.53 21.99
C VAL A 2 -5.50 2.30 22.76
N THR A 3 -6.71 1.80 22.50
CA THR A 3 -7.24 0.62 23.18
C THR A 3 -6.73 -0.65 22.49
N MET A 4 -6.42 -1.71 23.25
CA MET A 4 -6.05 -3.04 22.71
C MET A 4 -7.03 -3.53 21.63
N LYS A 5 -8.33 -3.25 21.80
CA LYS A 5 -9.36 -3.55 20.79
C LYS A 5 -9.07 -2.96 19.40
N ARG A 6 -8.53 -1.75 19.31
CA ARG A 6 -8.17 -1.10 18.03
C ARG A 6 -6.97 -1.75 17.38
N VAL A 7 -5.98 -2.18 18.19
CA VAL A 7 -4.81 -2.91 17.70
C VAL A 7 -5.24 -4.25 17.12
N CYS A 8 -5.98 -5.06 17.88
CA CYS A 8 -6.48 -6.36 17.41
C CYS A 8 -7.35 -6.20 16.16
N TYR A 9 -8.22 -5.20 16.13
CA TYR A 9 -9.06 -4.93 14.95
C TYR A 9 -8.22 -4.56 13.73
N PHE A 10 -7.21 -3.71 13.88
CA PHE A 10 -6.33 -3.35 12.76
C PHE A 10 -5.52 -4.56 12.27
N ILE A 11 -4.96 -5.37 13.17
CA ILE A 11 -4.26 -6.61 12.80
C ILE A 11 -5.21 -7.55 12.04
N PHE A 12 -6.44 -7.71 12.50
CA PHE A 12 -7.44 -8.49 11.77
C PHE A 12 -7.66 -7.97 10.34
N LEU A 13 -7.76 -6.64 10.16
CA LEU A 13 -7.90 -6.07 8.82
C LEU A 13 -6.66 -6.29 7.95
N VAL A 14 -5.45 -6.19 8.53
CA VAL A 14 -4.19 -6.50 7.81
C VAL A 14 -4.18 -7.97 7.37
N LEU A 15 -4.53 -8.90 8.26
CA LEU A 15 -4.63 -10.32 7.90
C LEU A 15 -5.71 -10.54 6.84
N LEU A 16 -6.84 -9.84 6.92
CA LEU A 16 -7.89 -9.91 5.91
C LEU A 16 -7.41 -9.38 4.55
N THR A 17 -6.43 -8.48 4.48
CA THR A 17 -5.88 -8.07 3.17
C THR A 17 -5.05 -9.15 2.50
N SER A 18 -4.64 -10.22 3.18
CA SER A 18 -3.94 -11.34 2.54
C SER A 18 -4.83 -12.08 1.53
N VAL A 19 -6.16 -11.93 1.61
CA VAL A 19 -7.07 -12.54 0.63
C VAL A 19 -6.91 -11.91 -0.75
N ILE A 20 -6.20 -10.79 -0.91
CA ILE A 20 -5.85 -10.25 -2.24
C ILE A 20 -5.07 -11.27 -3.08
N TYR A 21 -4.25 -12.10 -2.43
CA TYR A 21 -3.40 -13.10 -3.05
C TYR A 21 -3.82 -14.51 -2.63
N VAL A 22 -5.13 -14.80 -2.72
CA VAL A 22 -5.70 -16.07 -2.25
C VAL A 22 -5.11 -17.28 -2.98
N GLU A 23 -4.72 -17.13 -4.24
CA GLU A 23 -4.03 -18.13 -5.04
C GLU A 23 -2.71 -18.54 -4.39
N GLU A 24 -1.97 -17.57 -3.84
CA GLU A 24 -0.72 -17.81 -3.13
C GLU A 24 -0.97 -18.50 -1.80
N LEU A 25 -1.98 -18.04 -1.06
CA LEU A 25 -2.38 -18.65 0.20
C LEU A 25 -2.83 -20.11 0.03
N LEU A 26 -3.49 -20.42 -1.09
CA LEU A 26 -3.94 -21.76 -1.44
C LEU A 26 -2.87 -22.60 -2.15
N GLY A 27 -1.69 -22.04 -2.43
CA GLY A 27 -0.60 -22.75 -3.11
C GLY A 27 -0.91 -23.14 -4.56
N VAL A 28 -1.73 -22.35 -5.26
CA VAL A 28 -2.04 -22.57 -6.68
C VAL A 28 -0.78 -22.40 -7.53
N SER A 29 -0.45 -23.41 -8.33
CA SER A 29 0.75 -23.36 -9.17
C SER A 29 0.62 -22.38 -10.33
N ASN A 30 1.73 -21.77 -10.74
CA ASN A 30 1.78 -20.88 -11.91
C ASN A 30 1.29 -21.56 -13.20
N HIS A 31 1.54 -22.86 -13.37
CA HIS A 31 1.02 -23.62 -14.50
C HIS A 31 -0.52 -23.68 -14.51
N TYR A 32 -1.13 -23.91 -13.34
CA TYR A 32 -2.58 -23.95 -13.23
C TYR A 32 -3.21 -22.56 -13.42
N LEU A 33 -2.58 -21.52 -12.87
CA LEU A 33 -3.00 -20.12 -13.08
C LEU A 33 -2.99 -19.75 -14.55
N ALA A 34 -1.93 -20.09 -15.29
CA ALA A 34 -1.83 -19.79 -16.72
C ALA A 34 -2.96 -20.41 -17.55
N GLN A 35 -3.45 -21.60 -17.17
CA GLN A 35 -4.55 -22.27 -17.86
C GLN A 35 -5.94 -21.72 -17.49
N HIS A 36 -6.06 -21.05 -16.33
CA HIS A 36 -7.34 -20.70 -15.74
C HIS A 36 -7.45 -19.22 -15.34
N GLU A 37 -6.58 -18.37 -15.86
CA GLU A 37 -6.44 -16.96 -15.47
C GLU A 37 -7.79 -16.23 -15.43
N MET A 38 -8.60 -16.36 -16.48
CA MET A 38 -9.91 -15.68 -16.56
C MET A 38 -10.87 -16.09 -15.44
N ARG A 39 -10.79 -17.35 -14.96
CA ARG A 39 -11.64 -17.82 -13.85
C ARG A 39 -11.20 -17.18 -12.54
N PHE A 40 -9.89 -17.08 -12.32
CA PHE A 40 -9.33 -16.39 -11.15
C PHE A 40 -9.66 -14.90 -11.18
N ILE A 41 -9.51 -14.22 -12.33
CA ILE A 41 -9.89 -12.80 -12.45
C ILE A 41 -11.35 -12.57 -12.03
N VAL A 42 -12.29 -13.38 -12.51
CA VAL A 42 -13.71 -13.21 -12.13
C VAL A 42 -13.93 -13.44 -10.63
N PHE A 43 -13.31 -14.48 -10.07
CA PHE A 43 -13.39 -14.79 -8.65
C PHE A 43 -12.80 -13.65 -7.79
N ASP A 44 -11.62 -13.18 -8.15
CA ASP A 44 -10.87 -12.16 -7.44
C ASP A 44 -11.53 -10.80 -7.53
N LEU A 45 -12.09 -10.42 -8.67
CA LEU A 45 -12.83 -9.15 -8.80
C LEU A 45 -14.00 -9.07 -7.80
N ILE A 46 -14.69 -10.18 -7.55
CA ILE A 46 -15.77 -10.23 -6.56
C ILE A 46 -15.19 -10.04 -5.16
N MET A 47 -14.16 -10.80 -4.82
CA MET A 47 -13.54 -10.77 -3.50
C MET A 47 -12.86 -9.43 -3.19
N TRP A 48 -12.06 -8.91 -4.13
CA TRP A 48 -11.45 -7.58 -4.06
C TRP A 48 -12.51 -6.48 -3.97
N GLY A 49 -13.62 -6.60 -4.71
CA GLY A 49 -14.74 -5.67 -4.63
C GLY A 49 -15.38 -5.65 -3.24
N LEU A 50 -15.61 -6.82 -2.64
CA LEU A 50 -16.14 -6.95 -1.27
C LEU A 50 -15.18 -6.39 -0.22
N LEU A 51 -13.89 -6.74 -0.32
CA LEU A 51 -12.84 -6.23 0.57
C LEU A 51 -12.72 -4.70 0.47
N LEU A 52 -12.67 -4.17 -0.75
CA LEU A 52 -12.60 -2.73 -1.00
C LEU A 52 -13.84 -2.01 -0.46
N ALA A 53 -15.04 -2.54 -0.69
CA ALA A 53 -16.27 -1.98 -0.14
C ALA A 53 -16.26 -1.96 1.39
N LEU A 54 -15.82 -3.05 2.04
CA LEU A 54 -15.67 -3.12 3.49
C LEU A 54 -14.70 -2.05 4.01
N LEU A 55 -13.49 -1.98 3.46
CA LEU A 55 -12.47 -1.01 3.87
C LEU A 55 -12.92 0.44 3.63
N LEU A 56 -13.58 0.72 2.51
CA LEU A 56 -14.15 2.03 2.21
C LEU A 56 -15.26 2.42 3.19
N VAL A 57 -16.14 1.49 3.58
CA VAL A 57 -17.19 1.74 4.59
C VAL A 57 -16.55 2.06 5.93
N ILE A 58 -15.55 1.30 6.37
CA ILE A 58 -14.83 1.55 7.63
C ILE A 58 -14.13 2.91 7.57
N TYR A 59 -13.41 3.19 6.48
CA TYR A 59 -12.70 4.44 6.28
C TYR A 59 -13.65 5.65 6.30
N ARG A 60 -14.78 5.59 5.59
CA ARG A 60 -15.77 6.67 5.59
C ARG A 60 -16.36 6.93 6.97
N ARG A 61 -16.68 5.88 7.73
CA ARG A 61 -17.17 6.00 9.11
C ARG A 61 -16.13 6.67 10.00
N LEU A 62 -14.88 6.25 9.89
CA LEU A 62 -13.76 6.78 10.67
C LEU A 62 -13.44 8.23 10.30
N SER A 63 -13.39 8.55 9.02
CA SER A 63 -13.17 9.92 8.51
C SER A 63 -14.27 10.86 8.98
N LYS A 64 -15.54 10.44 8.93
CA LYS A 64 -16.66 11.22 9.47
C LYS A 64 -16.52 11.47 10.98
N ALA A 65 -16.10 10.46 11.74
CA ALA A 65 -15.91 10.57 13.19
C ALA A 65 -14.72 11.47 13.58
N ASN A 66 -13.65 11.47 12.80
CA ASN A 66 -12.47 12.31 13.02
C ASN A 66 -12.65 13.76 12.56
N GLY A 67 -13.75 14.06 11.88
CA GLY A 67 -14.04 15.36 11.29
C GLY A 67 -13.29 15.61 9.99
N PRO A 68 -13.69 16.66 9.23
CA PRO A 68 -13.06 16.97 7.96
C PRO A 68 -11.58 17.34 8.13
N GLU A 69 -10.77 16.93 7.17
CA GLU A 69 -9.41 17.43 7.04
C GLU A 69 -9.41 18.85 6.46
N VAL A 70 -8.33 19.58 6.74
CA VAL A 70 -8.13 20.92 6.16
C VAL A 70 -7.94 20.78 4.65
N ALA A 71 -8.74 21.50 3.87
CA ALA A 71 -8.67 21.47 2.43
C ALA A 71 -7.32 22.02 1.93
N VAL A 72 -6.63 21.24 1.11
CA VAL A 72 -5.38 21.65 0.44
C VAL A 72 -5.69 22.00 -1.02
N PRO A 73 -5.26 23.18 -1.52
CA PRO A 73 -5.44 23.57 -2.91
C PRO A 73 -4.85 22.54 -3.89
N VAL A 74 -5.53 22.31 -5.02
CA VAL A 74 -5.12 21.33 -6.03
C VAL A 74 -3.69 21.58 -6.52
N ILE A 75 -3.30 22.83 -6.77
CA ILE A 75 -1.94 23.17 -7.22
C ILE A 75 -0.86 22.73 -6.21
N LYS A 76 -1.13 22.86 -4.90
CA LYS A 76 -0.22 22.39 -3.86
C LYS A 76 -0.17 20.87 -3.82
N LYS A 77 -1.31 20.20 -3.99
CA LYS A 77 -1.35 18.73 -4.09
C LYS A 77 -0.51 18.21 -5.26
N LEU A 78 -0.63 18.84 -6.43
CA LEU A 78 0.17 18.49 -7.62
C LEU A 78 1.67 18.72 -7.36
N GLY A 79 2.04 19.86 -6.77
CA GLY A 79 3.44 20.12 -6.39
C GLY A 79 4.00 19.06 -5.43
N ILE A 80 3.21 18.63 -4.44
CA ILE A 80 3.61 17.56 -3.51
C ILE A 80 3.76 16.23 -4.25
N ILE A 81 2.82 15.84 -5.12
CA ILE A 81 2.91 14.59 -5.89
C ILE A 81 4.16 14.60 -6.77
N LEU A 82 4.44 15.70 -7.48
CA LEU A 82 5.62 15.80 -8.34
C LEU A 82 6.92 15.73 -7.53
N LEU A 83 6.98 16.42 -6.39
CA LEU A 83 8.13 16.35 -5.49
C LEU A 83 8.38 14.92 -4.99
N MET A 84 7.31 14.23 -4.61
CA MET A 84 7.37 12.87 -4.07
C MET A 84 7.67 11.83 -5.14
N LEU A 85 7.18 12.05 -6.36
CA LEU A 85 7.55 11.26 -7.53
C LEU A 85 9.04 11.42 -7.83
N ALA A 86 9.57 12.65 -7.83
CA ALA A 86 11.00 12.90 -8.00
C ALA A 86 11.84 12.24 -6.89
N ALA A 87 11.38 12.29 -5.64
CA ALA A 87 12.02 11.56 -4.53
C ALA A 87 12.01 10.03 -4.74
N SER A 88 10.93 9.50 -5.32
CA SER A 88 10.81 8.07 -5.65
C SER A 88 11.76 7.65 -6.76
N TYR A 89 11.90 8.46 -7.82
CA TYR A 89 12.91 8.26 -8.86
C TYR A 89 14.34 8.30 -8.29
N LEU A 90 14.62 9.24 -7.38
CA LEU A 90 15.93 9.34 -6.74
C LEU A 90 16.23 8.11 -5.88
N LEU A 91 15.22 7.62 -5.14
CA LEU A 91 15.34 6.39 -4.35
C LEU A 91 15.60 5.17 -5.25
N ASN A 92 14.82 5.01 -6.33
CA ASN A 92 14.98 3.93 -7.30
C ASN A 92 16.35 3.98 -7.99
N TRP A 93 16.83 5.18 -8.37
CA TRP A 93 18.17 5.35 -8.91
C TRP A 93 19.25 4.93 -7.90
N PHE A 94 19.13 5.33 -6.64
CA PHE A 94 20.08 4.94 -5.59
C PHE A 94 20.09 3.42 -5.36
N ASP A 95 18.90 2.81 -5.31
CA ASP A 95 18.71 1.36 -5.20
C ASP A 95 19.43 0.61 -6.33
N GLN A 96 19.25 1.04 -7.58
CA GLN A 96 19.95 0.46 -8.73
C GLN A 96 21.48 0.58 -8.66
N GLN A 97 22.03 1.61 -8.01
CA GLN A 97 23.49 1.74 -7.86
C GLN A 97 24.05 0.85 -6.74
N TRP A 98 23.30 0.69 -5.65
CA TRP A 98 23.79 0.03 -4.42
C TRP A 98 23.36 -1.43 -4.29
N ASN A 99 22.31 -1.83 -4.99
CA ASN A 99 21.75 -3.18 -4.97
C ASN A 99 21.41 -3.73 -6.37
N PRO A 100 22.30 -3.61 -7.38
CA PRO A 100 21.98 -3.91 -8.78
C PRO A 100 21.61 -5.38 -9.06
N LEU A 101 21.84 -6.30 -8.11
CA LEU A 101 21.70 -7.75 -8.33
C LEU A 101 20.77 -8.45 -7.32
N ALA A 102 20.31 -7.80 -6.24
CA ALA A 102 19.38 -8.44 -5.30
C ALA A 102 17.94 -7.97 -5.56
N LEU A 103 17.29 -8.62 -6.52
CA LEU A 103 15.84 -8.50 -6.67
C LEU A 103 15.17 -8.90 -5.35
N PRO A 104 14.34 -8.03 -4.76
CA PRO A 104 13.54 -8.39 -3.60
C PRO A 104 12.72 -9.67 -3.86
N GLN A 105 12.61 -10.55 -2.87
CA GLN A 105 11.93 -11.84 -3.03
C GLN A 105 10.47 -11.68 -3.50
N ASN A 106 9.78 -10.64 -3.02
CA ASN A 106 8.43 -10.30 -3.47
C ASN A 106 8.41 -9.91 -4.97
N GLN A 107 9.41 -9.19 -5.47
CA GLN A 107 9.51 -8.86 -6.89
C GLN A 107 9.70 -10.12 -7.74
N VAL A 108 10.52 -11.08 -7.29
CA VAL A 108 10.71 -12.36 -7.98
C VAL A 108 9.39 -13.12 -8.12
N VAL A 109 8.58 -13.16 -7.06
CA VAL A 109 7.26 -13.81 -7.09
C VAL A 109 6.32 -13.11 -8.06
N ILE A 110 6.30 -11.77 -8.05
CA ILE A 110 5.49 -10.96 -8.96
C ILE A 110 5.89 -11.21 -10.42
N ASP A 111 7.19 -11.23 -10.72
CA ASP A 111 7.68 -11.45 -12.09
C ASP A 111 7.31 -12.84 -12.62
N GLN A 112 7.42 -13.88 -11.78
CA GLN A 112 7.00 -15.23 -12.12
C GLN A 112 5.49 -15.30 -12.37
N ARG A 113 4.68 -14.60 -11.57
CA ARG A 113 3.22 -14.52 -11.79
C ARG A 113 2.88 -13.72 -13.02
N MET A 114 3.61 -12.64 -13.32
CA MET A 114 3.41 -11.85 -14.52
C MET A 114 3.63 -12.69 -15.79
N GLN A 115 4.59 -13.62 -15.77
CA GLN A 115 4.80 -14.56 -16.88
C GLN A 115 3.67 -15.59 -17.01
N ALA A 116 3.04 -16.00 -15.90
CA ALA A 116 2.01 -17.02 -15.89
C ALA A 116 0.59 -16.47 -16.14
N ALA A 117 0.24 -15.34 -15.51
CA ALA A 117 -1.07 -14.73 -15.49
C ALA A 117 -0.92 -13.18 -15.53
N PRO A 118 -0.55 -12.61 -16.68
CA PRO A 118 -0.20 -11.20 -16.80
C PRO A 118 -1.36 -10.25 -16.52
N TYR A 119 -2.58 -10.58 -16.93
CA TYR A 119 -3.76 -9.74 -16.70
C TYR A 119 -4.17 -9.76 -15.24
N LEU A 120 -4.18 -10.95 -14.63
CA LEU A 120 -4.49 -11.10 -13.21
C LEU A 120 -3.48 -10.34 -12.36
N THR A 121 -2.18 -10.51 -12.64
CA THR A 121 -1.10 -9.84 -11.91
C THR A 121 -1.14 -8.33 -12.10
N THR A 122 -1.40 -7.84 -13.33
CA THR A 122 -1.51 -6.40 -13.61
C THR A 122 -2.67 -5.76 -12.87
N ILE A 123 -3.84 -6.40 -12.85
CA ILE A 123 -5.01 -5.86 -12.13
C ILE A 123 -4.78 -5.94 -10.61
N GLY A 124 -4.33 -7.09 -10.12
CA GLY A 124 -4.08 -7.34 -8.69
C GLY A 124 -2.98 -6.44 -8.13
N ASN A 125 -1.74 -6.62 -8.57
CA ASN A 125 -0.56 -5.92 -8.04
C ASN A 125 -0.44 -4.48 -8.55
N GLY A 126 -0.92 -4.19 -9.76
CA GLY A 126 -0.79 -2.85 -10.35
C GLY A 126 -1.85 -1.86 -9.88
N LEU A 127 -3.07 -2.34 -9.56
CA LEU A 127 -4.21 -1.46 -9.27
C LEU A 127 -4.86 -1.74 -7.91
N ILE A 128 -5.21 -2.99 -7.65
CA ILE A 128 -6.01 -3.36 -6.48
C ILE A 128 -5.20 -3.31 -5.18
N ALA A 129 -4.02 -3.95 -5.16
CA ALA A 129 -3.15 -3.97 -4.00
C ALA A 129 -2.73 -2.56 -3.55
N PRO A 130 -2.21 -1.67 -4.43
CA PRO A 130 -1.88 -0.30 -4.05
C PRO A 130 -3.07 0.45 -3.45
N THR A 131 -4.27 0.27 -4.02
CA THR A 131 -5.48 0.92 -3.52
C THR A 131 -5.83 0.44 -2.11
N ILE A 132 -5.78 -0.86 -1.87
CA ILE A 132 -6.08 -1.45 -0.55
C ILE A 132 -5.01 -1.07 0.46
N GLU A 133 -3.74 -1.11 0.08
CA GLU A 133 -2.61 -0.72 0.94
C GLU A 133 -2.71 0.74 1.37
N GLU A 134 -3.04 1.65 0.45
CA GLU A 134 -3.27 3.05 0.81
C GLU A 134 -4.47 3.21 1.76
N LEU A 135 -5.58 2.50 1.52
CA LEU A 135 -6.72 2.50 2.45
C LEU A 135 -6.31 1.99 3.83
N LEU A 136 -5.50 0.95 3.91
CA LEU A 136 -5.08 0.32 5.16
C LEU A 136 -4.09 1.21 5.93
N PHE A 137 -3.00 1.64 5.30
CA PHE A 137 -1.91 2.35 5.97
C PHE A 137 -2.15 3.85 6.10
N ARG A 138 -2.80 4.49 5.13
CA ARG A 138 -3.04 5.95 5.13
C ARG A 138 -4.48 6.24 5.54
N GLY A 139 -5.43 5.50 5.00
CA GLY A 139 -6.84 5.66 5.35
C GLY A 139 -7.14 5.25 6.79
N LEU A 140 -6.78 4.04 7.21
CA LEU A 140 -7.16 3.48 8.50
C LEU A 140 -6.10 3.68 9.58
N PHE A 141 -4.85 3.27 9.35
CA PHE A 141 -3.81 3.32 10.39
C PHE A 141 -3.55 4.74 10.91
N PHE A 142 -3.38 5.74 10.04
CA PHE A 142 -3.23 7.15 10.46
C PHE A 142 -4.40 7.61 11.33
N ASN A 143 -5.61 7.17 11.00
CA ASN A 143 -6.84 7.62 11.63
C ASN A 143 -7.25 6.81 12.86
N PHE A 144 -6.74 5.59 13.04
CA PHE A 144 -6.99 4.78 14.24
C PHE A 144 -6.07 5.12 15.41
N PHE A 145 -4.79 5.35 15.11
CA PHE A 145 -3.74 5.44 16.13
C PHE A 145 -3.24 6.87 16.38
N PHE A 146 -3.34 7.78 15.41
CA PHE A 146 -2.77 9.13 15.50
C PHE A 146 -3.82 10.25 15.43
N LEU A 147 -4.69 10.30 16.45
CA LEU A 147 -5.82 11.24 16.52
C LEU A 147 -5.41 12.70 16.82
N LYS A 148 -4.31 12.94 17.57
CA LYS A 148 -3.92 14.33 17.87
C LYS A 148 -3.24 14.95 16.65
N LYS A 149 -3.64 16.16 16.28
CA LYS A 149 -3.13 16.93 15.14
C LYS A 149 -1.89 17.77 15.53
N THR A 150 -0.89 17.16 16.16
CA THR A 150 0.39 17.81 16.48
C THR A 150 1.46 17.45 15.45
N GLY A 151 2.48 18.30 15.28
CA GLY A 151 3.60 18.01 14.37
C GLY A 151 4.32 16.70 14.71
N PHE A 152 4.56 16.44 16.00
CA PHE A 152 5.18 15.20 16.47
C PHE A 152 4.35 13.95 16.11
N ASN A 153 3.02 14.00 16.26
CA ASN A 153 2.16 12.90 15.82
C ASN A 153 2.13 12.76 14.29
N GLY A 154 2.28 13.88 13.57
CA GLY A 154 2.47 13.90 12.12
C GLY A 154 3.71 13.12 11.68
N PHE A 155 4.84 13.40 12.33
CA PHE A 155 6.09 12.69 12.09
C PHE A 155 5.97 11.20 12.46
N LEU A 156 5.48 10.88 13.66
CA LEU A 156 5.38 9.50 14.12
C LEU A 156 4.49 8.64 13.22
N LYS A 157 3.35 9.16 12.75
CA LYS A 157 2.47 8.36 11.90
C LYS A 157 3.11 8.00 10.56
N ILE A 158 3.89 8.92 9.97
CA ILE A 158 4.65 8.68 8.73
C ILE A 158 5.70 7.60 9.00
N ILE A 159 6.53 7.78 10.03
CA ILE A 159 7.62 6.84 10.32
C ILE A 159 7.08 5.45 10.61
N VAL A 160 6.12 5.32 11.53
CA VAL A 160 5.58 4.00 11.90
C VAL A 160 4.82 3.37 10.74
N SER A 161 4.08 4.13 9.93
CA SER A 161 3.42 3.53 8.77
C SER A 161 4.41 3.00 7.74
N GLY A 162 5.53 3.69 7.51
CA GLY A 162 6.53 3.20 6.56
C GLY A 162 7.26 1.98 7.09
N LEU A 163 7.55 1.91 8.40
CA LEU A 163 8.10 0.70 9.02
C LEU A 163 7.17 -0.50 8.86
N ILE A 164 5.87 -0.31 9.13
CA ILE A 164 4.87 -1.37 8.91
C ILE A 164 4.82 -1.75 7.43
N PHE A 165 4.81 -0.77 6.52
CA PHE A 165 4.80 -1.01 5.08
C PHE A 165 6.01 -1.85 4.64
N GLY A 166 7.21 -1.50 5.09
CA GLY A 166 8.43 -2.27 4.81
C GLY A 166 8.35 -3.70 5.32
N SER A 167 7.90 -3.89 6.56
CA SER A 167 7.75 -5.23 7.16
C SER A 167 6.67 -6.09 6.50
N MET A 168 5.74 -5.49 5.76
CA MET A 168 4.73 -6.24 4.99
C MET A 168 5.26 -6.73 3.63
N HIS A 169 6.33 -6.12 3.12
CA HIS A 169 6.93 -6.45 1.82
C HIS A 169 8.20 -7.29 1.96
N GLU A 170 8.91 -7.14 3.07
CA GLU A 170 10.13 -7.88 3.38
C GLU A 170 10.12 -8.24 4.88
N LEU A 171 10.24 -9.54 5.17
CA LEU A 171 10.24 -10.04 6.54
C LEU A 171 11.62 -9.91 7.19
N ALA A 172 12.69 -10.00 6.39
CA ALA A 172 14.05 -9.88 6.87
C ALA A 172 14.46 -8.40 6.99
N ILE A 173 14.96 -7.99 8.15
CA ILE A 173 15.50 -6.63 8.33
C ILE A 173 16.83 -6.52 7.57
N ASN A 174 16.76 -6.12 6.31
CA ASN A 174 17.86 -6.01 5.37
C ASN A 174 17.75 -4.68 4.57
N TYR A 175 18.56 -4.55 3.53
CA TYR A 175 18.53 -3.39 2.65
C TYR A 175 17.18 -3.20 1.94
N ASN A 176 16.60 -4.28 1.37
CA ASN A 176 15.30 -4.24 0.69
C ASN A 176 14.17 -3.80 1.63
N TRP A 177 14.18 -4.25 2.88
CA TRP A 177 13.26 -3.80 3.90
C TRP A 177 13.34 -2.28 4.11
N LEU A 178 14.54 -1.71 4.11
CA LEU A 178 14.74 -0.27 4.24
C LEU A 178 14.23 0.48 3.01
N ILE A 179 14.42 -0.06 1.80
CA ILE A 179 13.87 0.52 0.56
C ILE A 179 12.34 0.55 0.61
N TYR A 180 11.69 -0.55 1.01
CA TYR A 180 10.23 -0.56 1.19
C TYR A 180 9.78 0.39 2.30
N CYS A 181 10.53 0.51 3.40
CA CYS A 181 10.24 1.52 4.43
C CYS A 181 10.27 2.93 3.86
N ALA A 182 11.27 3.25 3.03
CA ALA A 182 11.42 4.55 2.39
C ALA A 182 10.26 4.85 1.42
N MET A 183 9.86 3.89 0.58
CA MET A 183 8.64 4.01 -0.24
C MET A 183 7.40 4.27 0.64
N GLY A 184 7.29 3.52 1.73
CA GLY A 184 6.24 3.69 2.74
C GLY A 184 6.20 5.10 3.34
N TRP A 185 7.36 5.69 3.62
CA TRP A 185 7.49 7.07 4.13
C TRP A 185 7.12 8.11 3.08
N ILE A 186 7.53 7.95 1.81
CA ILE A 186 7.18 8.86 0.71
C ILE A 186 5.66 8.93 0.55
N LEU A 187 5.00 7.78 0.47
CA LEU A 187 3.55 7.68 0.38
C LEU A 187 2.85 8.22 1.64
N GLY A 188 3.36 7.88 2.83
CA GLY A 188 2.85 8.40 4.10
C GLY A 188 2.91 9.92 4.20
N ALA A 189 4.03 10.52 3.77
CA ALA A 189 4.24 11.96 3.71
C ALA A 189 3.34 12.63 2.66
N THR A 190 3.16 11.99 1.50
CA THR A 190 2.24 12.45 0.44
C THR A 190 0.83 12.59 0.99
N TYR A 191 0.28 11.55 1.62
CA TYR A 191 -1.03 11.65 2.26
C TYR A 191 -1.06 12.69 3.39
N TYR A 192 -0.03 12.71 4.24
CA TYR A 192 0.04 13.64 5.37
C TYR A 192 -0.05 15.11 4.94
N TRP A 193 0.61 15.52 3.85
CA TRP A 193 0.61 16.90 3.40
C TRP A 193 -0.51 17.23 2.42
N THR A 194 -0.98 16.28 1.61
CA THR A 194 -2.09 16.51 0.68
C THR A 194 -3.46 16.43 1.36
N LYS A 195 -3.55 15.72 2.50
CA LYS A 195 -4.80 15.38 3.19
C LYS A 195 -5.81 14.66 2.29
N ASP A 196 -5.32 14.01 1.25
CA ASP A 196 -6.15 13.39 0.22
C ASP A 196 -5.58 12.01 -0.11
N LEU A 197 -6.35 10.98 0.24
CA LEU A 197 -5.96 9.60 0.04
C LEU A 197 -5.71 9.30 -1.45
N LYS A 198 -6.44 9.97 -2.36
CA LYS A 198 -6.29 9.80 -3.80
C LYS A 198 -4.91 10.20 -4.28
N CYS A 199 -4.31 11.23 -3.68
CA CYS A 199 -2.96 11.67 -4.05
C CYS A 199 -1.92 10.59 -3.76
N SER A 200 -2.06 9.90 -2.62
CA SER A 200 -1.19 8.78 -2.25
C SER A 200 -1.42 7.56 -3.15
N MET A 201 -2.68 7.23 -3.48
CA MET A 201 -3.02 6.14 -4.40
C MET A 201 -2.45 6.36 -5.81
N ILE A 202 -2.59 7.58 -6.34
CA ILE A 202 -2.03 7.93 -7.65
C ILE A 202 -0.51 7.81 -7.62
N LEU A 203 0.14 8.37 -6.60
CA LEU A 203 1.59 8.28 -6.49
C LEU A 203 2.06 6.82 -6.35
N HIS A 204 1.37 6.00 -5.56
CA HIS A 204 1.70 4.58 -5.41
C HIS A 204 1.61 3.84 -6.74
N ALA A 205 0.52 4.03 -7.48
CA ALA A 205 0.38 3.45 -8.81
C ALA A 205 1.51 3.90 -9.76
N LEU A 206 1.94 5.17 -9.69
CA LEU A 206 3.08 5.67 -10.47
C LEU A 206 4.42 5.06 -10.04
N ILE A 207 4.63 4.88 -8.73
CA ILE A 207 5.84 4.24 -8.19
C ILE A 207 5.95 2.79 -8.67
N ASN A 208 4.84 2.06 -8.75
CA ASN A 208 4.84 0.68 -9.24
C ASN A 208 5.13 0.55 -10.75
N LEU A 209 5.16 1.67 -11.48
CA LEU A 209 5.54 1.72 -12.90
C LEU A 209 7.02 2.07 -13.11
N LEU A 210 7.78 2.32 -12.03
CA LEU A 210 9.22 2.61 -12.06
C LEU A 210 10.04 1.31 -12.10
#